data_AF-A0A2V8QLN9-F1
#
_entry.id   AF-A0A2V8QLN9-F1
#
_cell.length_a   1.000
_cell.length_b   1.000
_cell.length_c   1.000
_cell.angle_alpha   90.00
_cell.angle_beta   90.00
_cell.angle_gamma   90.00
#
_symmetry.space_group_name_H-M   'P 1'
#
loop_
_entity.id
_entity.type
_entity.pdbx_description
1 polymer ?
#
loop_
_entity_poly.entity_id
_entity_poly.type
_entity_poly.pdbx_seq_one_letter_code
_entity_poly.pdbx_strand_id
1 'polypeptide(L)'
;MKMKFFIAVAILFASTSALQAQSGRRSTGGSTTSTTTATPSVVGPKTTEKKPTPAPKLQLLVGIDRQDAFSNVPYYIYDTVLDNVIRRLGEAEIVFANSGGKMNRADAVRAAKQEKARWVVSLEIRSIYADSGRQVKNNQDELAVDYTVIEPETGKIKRSGRTHQHIYQNGRGGVSLPSKNGPVYSEYSIKQASIEAADRILGGFDITVREGSQF
;
A
#
# COMPACT_ATOMS: atom_id res chain seq x y z
N MET A 1 -28.53 12.15 -46.35
CA MET A 1 -29.04 10.86 -45.79
C MET A 1 -28.08 10.12 -44.84
N LYS A 2 -26.89 10.65 -44.49
CA LYS A 2 -25.94 9.96 -43.58
C LYS A 2 -26.05 10.38 -42.10
N MET A 3 -26.59 11.55 -41.79
CA MET A 3 -26.64 12.08 -40.41
C MET A 3 -27.74 11.45 -39.54
N LYS A 4 -28.82 10.91 -40.14
CA LYS A 4 -29.89 10.22 -39.41
C LYS A 4 -29.51 8.81 -38.96
N PHE A 5 -28.51 8.20 -39.62
CA PHE A 5 -28.05 6.85 -39.29
C PHE A 5 -27.15 6.83 -38.05
N PHE A 6 -26.35 7.89 -37.84
CA PHE A 6 -25.49 8.02 -36.67
C PHE A 6 -26.27 8.28 -35.37
N ILE A 7 -27.43 8.93 -35.43
CA ILE A 7 -28.29 9.16 -34.25
C ILE A 7 -28.94 7.84 -33.77
N ALA A 8 -29.30 6.94 -34.70
CA ALA A 8 -29.89 5.65 -34.35
C ALA A 8 -28.88 4.70 -33.66
N VAL A 9 -27.59 4.77 -34.02
CA VAL A 9 -26.53 3.95 -33.40
C VAL A 9 -26.16 4.46 -32.00
N ALA A 10 -26.28 5.76 -31.74
CA ALA A 10 -25.98 6.35 -30.42
C ALA A 10 -27.03 6.00 -29.35
N ILE A 11 -28.28 5.75 -29.73
CA ILE A 11 -29.37 5.41 -28.77
C ILE A 11 -29.34 3.92 -28.37
N LEU A 12 -28.75 3.04 -29.19
CA LEU A 12 -28.70 1.60 -28.92
C LEU A 12 -27.62 1.19 -27.89
N PHE A 13 -26.65 2.06 -27.59
CA PHE A 13 -25.59 1.79 -26.62
C PHE A 13 -25.86 2.32 -25.20
N ALA A 14 -27.02 2.94 -24.96
CA ALA A 14 -27.35 3.60 -23.69
C ALA A 14 -28.04 2.68 -22.64
N SER A 15 -28.12 1.37 -22.88
CA SER A 15 -28.88 0.45 -22.03
C SER A 15 -28.04 -0.77 -21.64
N THR A 16 -27.15 -0.64 -20.65
CA THR A 16 -26.75 -1.74 -19.74
C THR A 16 -25.82 -1.23 -18.63
N SER A 17 -26.36 -0.52 -17.64
CA SER A 17 -25.71 -0.41 -16.32
C SER A 17 -26.67 0.06 -15.25
N ALA A 18 -27.48 -0.86 -14.71
CA ALA A 18 -28.14 -0.69 -13.41
C ALA A 18 -28.60 -2.06 -12.86
N LEU A 19 -27.67 -2.85 -12.35
CA LEU A 19 -27.98 -3.88 -11.36
C LEU A 19 -27.24 -3.51 -10.07
N GLN A 20 -27.83 -2.59 -9.29
CA GLN A 20 -27.47 -2.45 -7.90
C GLN A 20 -28.16 -3.57 -7.11
N ALA A 21 -27.41 -4.62 -6.81
CA ALA A 21 -27.83 -5.62 -5.85
C ALA A 21 -27.73 -4.99 -4.44
N GLN A 22 -28.86 -4.45 -3.99
CA GLN A 22 -29.09 -3.97 -2.63
C GLN A 22 -29.06 -5.17 -1.68
N SER A 23 -27.88 -5.45 -1.10
CA SER A 23 -27.69 -6.51 -0.10
C SER A 23 -28.59 -6.24 1.11
N GLY A 24 -29.53 -7.16 1.33
CA GLY A 24 -30.51 -7.10 2.41
C GLY A 24 -29.87 -6.98 3.78
N ARG A 25 -30.29 -5.95 4.53
CA ARG A 25 -30.17 -5.89 5.98
C ARG A 25 -30.98 -7.03 6.57
N ARG A 26 -30.32 -8.13 6.95
CA ARG A 26 -30.93 -9.13 7.82
C ARG A 26 -30.99 -8.54 9.24
N SER A 27 -32.21 -8.21 9.64
CA SER A 27 -32.61 -8.10 11.04
C SER A 27 -32.43 -9.45 11.72
N THR A 28 -31.65 -9.48 12.80
CA THR A 28 -31.79 -10.51 13.84
C THR A 28 -32.35 -9.79 15.06
N GLY A 29 -33.65 -10.01 15.28
CA GLY A 29 -34.35 -9.63 16.50
C GLY A 29 -33.73 -10.31 17.72
N GLY A 30 -33.82 -9.64 18.86
CA GLY A 30 -33.47 -10.22 20.15
C GLY A 30 -34.53 -11.19 20.67
N SER A 31 -34.14 -12.01 21.64
CA SER A 31 -34.88 -12.20 22.90
C SER A 31 -34.07 -13.03 23.91
N THR A 32 -33.87 -12.45 25.09
CA THR A 32 -33.95 -13.02 26.46
C THR A 32 -33.16 -14.27 26.89
N THR A 33 -32.24 -14.01 27.84
CA THR A 33 -32.20 -14.53 29.23
C THR A 33 -32.62 -15.97 29.54
N SER A 34 -31.69 -16.77 30.09
CA SER A 34 -31.97 -17.65 31.25
C SER A 34 -30.68 -18.04 31.99
N THR A 35 -30.68 -17.74 33.28
CA THR A 35 -29.74 -18.11 34.35
C THR A 35 -29.97 -19.54 34.85
N THR A 36 -28.91 -20.29 35.19
CA THR A 36 -28.82 -21.18 36.38
C THR A 36 -27.42 -21.76 36.62
N THR A 37 -26.71 -21.18 37.60
CA THR A 37 -26.09 -21.77 38.82
C THR A 37 -25.54 -23.23 38.90
N ALA A 38 -24.30 -23.29 39.43
CA ALA A 38 -23.65 -24.27 40.34
C ALA A 38 -22.78 -25.46 39.83
N THR A 39 -21.47 -25.31 40.11
CA THR A 39 -20.33 -26.24 40.38
C THR A 39 -20.62 -27.43 41.34
N PRO A 40 -19.67 -28.36 41.63
CA PRO A 40 -18.36 -28.71 41.01
C PRO A 40 -18.13 -30.25 40.82
N SER A 41 -16.99 -30.65 40.24
CA SER A 41 -16.06 -31.69 40.76
C SER A 41 -15.43 -32.66 39.72
N VAL A 42 -14.19 -33.04 40.03
CA VAL A 42 -13.36 -34.18 39.57
C VAL A 42 -12.44 -33.99 38.35
N VAL A 43 -11.23 -33.51 38.67
CA VAL A 43 -9.88 -33.96 38.26
C VAL A 43 -9.73 -34.95 37.08
N GLY A 44 -9.01 -34.49 36.04
CA GLY A 44 -8.12 -35.27 35.17
C GLY A 44 -8.35 -35.08 33.66
N PRO A 45 -7.35 -35.26 32.76
CA PRO A 45 -5.89 -35.11 32.84
C PRO A 45 -5.41 -33.81 32.14
N LYS A 46 -4.16 -33.40 32.40
CA LYS A 46 -3.51 -32.23 31.76
C LYS A 46 -3.62 -32.30 30.24
N THR A 47 -4.52 -31.50 29.67
CA THR A 47 -4.47 -31.11 28.26
C THR A 47 -3.15 -30.39 28.05
N THR A 48 -2.22 -31.03 27.35
CA THR A 48 -1.02 -30.38 26.82
C THR A 48 -1.45 -29.16 26.03
N GLU A 49 -1.17 -28.00 26.60
CA GLU A 49 -1.39 -26.69 26.00
C GLU A 49 -0.71 -26.71 24.63
N LYS A 50 -1.53 -26.70 23.57
CA LYS A 50 -1.05 -26.66 22.20
C LYS A 50 -0.35 -25.32 22.06
N LYS A 51 0.99 -25.32 22.07
CA LYS A 51 1.82 -24.13 21.85
C LYS A 51 1.21 -23.37 20.68
N PRO A 52 0.83 -22.09 20.85
CA PRO A 52 0.21 -21.34 19.77
C PRO A 52 1.15 -21.41 18.57
N THR A 53 0.66 -21.95 17.47
CA THR A 53 1.38 -21.92 16.20
C THR A 53 1.71 -20.45 15.95
N PRO A 54 2.99 -20.06 15.84
CA PRO A 54 3.33 -18.66 15.61
C PRO A 54 2.56 -18.17 14.39
N ALA A 55 1.93 -17.00 14.52
CA ALA A 55 1.14 -16.41 13.45
C ALA A 55 1.94 -16.46 12.13
N PRO A 56 1.31 -16.81 11.00
CA PRO A 56 2.01 -16.93 9.72
C PRO A 56 2.71 -15.60 9.44
N LYS A 57 4.04 -15.66 9.41
CA LYS A 57 4.90 -14.49 9.17
C LYS A 57 4.79 -14.10 7.71
N LEU A 58 4.27 -12.91 7.43
CA LEU A 58 4.25 -12.35 6.07
C LEU A 58 5.69 -12.04 5.65
N GLN A 59 6.15 -12.65 4.56
CA GLN A 59 7.47 -12.36 4.01
C GLN A 59 7.35 -11.47 2.77
N LEU A 60 8.10 -10.37 2.77
CA LEU A 60 8.11 -9.38 1.68
C LEU A 60 9.53 -9.25 1.13
N LEU A 61 9.66 -9.31 -0.19
CA LEU A 61 10.87 -8.92 -0.92
C LEU A 61 10.60 -7.57 -1.59
N VAL A 62 11.28 -6.52 -1.13
CA VAL A 62 11.03 -5.15 -1.58
C VAL A 62 12.17 -4.70 -2.49
N GLY A 63 11.88 -4.34 -3.72
CA GLY A 63 12.87 -3.77 -4.64
C GLY A 63 12.39 -2.46 -5.23
N ILE A 64 13.32 -1.67 -5.76
CA ILE A 64 13.05 -0.34 -6.29
C ILE A 64 13.58 -0.18 -7.72
N ASP A 65 12.78 0.41 -8.58
CA ASP A 65 13.20 0.77 -9.93
C ASP A 65 14.10 2.00 -9.87
N ARG A 66 15.31 1.86 -10.44
CA ARG A 66 16.32 2.92 -10.54
C ARG A 66 16.58 3.35 -11.99
N GLN A 67 15.78 2.88 -12.94
CA GLN A 67 16.01 3.05 -14.38
C GLN A 67 15.11 4.11 -15.03
N ASP A 68 14.40 4.92 -14.24
CA ASP A 68 13.60 6.00 -14.80
C ASP A 68 14.51 7.10 -15.36
N ALA A 69 14.70 7.09 -16.69
CA ALA A 69 15.56 8.02 -17.41
C ALA A 69 14.98 9.44 -17.50
N PHE A 70 13.71 9.63 -17.10
CA PHE A 70 13.00 10.90 -17.25
C PHE A 70 12.94 11.73 -15.97
N SER A 71 13.40 11.19 -14.85
CA SER A 71 13.41 11.89 -13.57
C SER A 71 14.85 12.21 -13.14
N ASN A 72 15.09 13.47 -12.75
CA ASN A 72 16.40 13.92 -12.26
C ASN A 72 16.50 13.68 -10.74
N VAL A 73 16.22 12.44 -10.32
CA VAL A 73 16.18 12.05 -8.92
C VAL A 73 17.57 11.60 -8.48
N PRO A 74 18.16 12.21 -7.43
CA PRO A 74 19.45 11.76 -6.92
C PRO A 74 19.42 10.30 -6.46
N TYR A 75 20.49 9.54 -6.77
CA TYR A 75 20.54 8.09 -6.48
C TYR A 75 20.29 7.73 -5.01
N TYR A 76 20.73 8.56 -4.06
CA TYR A 76 20.55 8.32 -2.63
C TYR A 76 19.07 8.33 -2.19
N ILE A 77 18.19 8.99 -2.94
CA ILE A 77 16.75 9.01 -2.65
C ILE A 77 16.14 7.62 -2.85
N TYR A 78 16.61 6.85 -3.83
CA TYR A 78 16.13 5.48 -4.04
C TYR A 78 16.49 4.57 -2.87
N ASP A 79 17.71 4.68 -2.35
CA ASP A 79 18.14 3.95 -1.15
C ASP A 79 17.33 4.40 0.06
N THR A 80 17.09 5.71 0.20
CA THR A 80 16.28 6.30 1.28
C THR A 80 14.85 5.76 1.26
N VAL A 81 14.19 5.72 0.10
CA VAL A 81 12.83 5.19 -0.03
C VAL A 81 12.79 3.70 0.30
N LEU A 82 13.70 2.92 -0.26
CA LEU A 82 13.77 1.48 -0.05
C LEU A 82 13.97 1.15 1.44
N ASP A 83 14.93 1.81 2.10
CA ASP A 83 15.23 1.59 3.51
C ASP A 83 14.09 2.02 4.42
N ASN A 84 13.46 3.17 4.15
CA ASN A 84 12.33 3.63 4.96
C ASN A 84 11.11 2.72 4.82
N VAL A 85 10.81 2.22 3.61
CA VAL A 85 9.74 1.24 3.41
C VAL A 85 10.04 -0.05 4.16
N ILE A 86 11.23 -0.63 3.99
CA ILE A 86 11.61 -1.88 4.66
C ILE A 86 11.57 -1.72 6.18
N ARG A 87 12.16 -0.64 6.70
CA ARG A 87 12.18 -0.34 8.14
C ARG A 87 10.76 -0.24 8.69
N ARG A 88 9.87 0.52 8.02
CA ARG A 88 8.48 0.69 8.45
C ARG A 88 7.69 -0.62 8.37
N LEU A 89 7.88 -1.42 7.32
CA LEU A 89 7.27 -2.76 7.22
C LEU A 89 7.73 -3.67 8.35
N GLY A 90 9.00 -3.60 8.74
CA GLY A 90 9.58 -4.38 9.84
C GLY A 90 9.12 -3.97 11.25
N GLU A 91 8.44 -2.82 11.40
CA GLU A 91 7.83 -2.43 12.68
C GLU A 91 6.58 -3.29 13.01
N ALA A 92 5.99 -3.95 12.01
CA ALA A 92 4.93 -4.93 12.24
C ALA A 92 5.55 -6.29 12.66
N GLU A 93 5.21 -6.77 13.87
CA GLU A 93 5.80 -7.98 14.48
C GLU A 93 5.69 -9.26 13.62
N ILE A 94 4.67 -9.32 12.76
CA ILE A 94 4.38 -10.47 11.90
C ILE A 94 4.93 -10.34 10.48
N VAL A 95 5.71 -9.29 10.19
CA VAL A 95 6.22 -8.98 8.84
C VAL A 95 7.74 -9.08 8.80
N PHE A 96 8.25 -9.80 7.82
CA PHE A 96 9.68 -9.91 7.52
C PHE A 96 9.93 -9.35 6.12
N ALA A 97 10.37 -8.09 6.06
CA ALA A 97 10.72 -7.41 4.82
C ALA A 97 12.23 -7.48 4.59
N ASN A 98 12.64 -7.90 3.39
CA ASN A 98 14.02 -7.93 2.93
C ASN A 98 14.18 -7.10 1.66
N SER A 99 15.36 -6.51 1.48
CA SER A 99 15.70 -5.81 0.25
C SER A 99 15.97 -6.79 -0.89
N GLY A 100 15.27 -6.59 -2.01
CA GLY A 100 15.58 -7.14 -3.33
C GLY A 100 16.46 -6.21 -4.17
N GLY A 101 16.85 -5.04 -3.63
CA GLY A 101 17.74 -4.09 -4.29
C GLY A 101 17.11 -3.40 -5.51
N LYS A 102 17.90 -3.26 -6.58
CA LYS A 102 17.45 -2.68 -7.85
C LYS A 102 16.56 -3.69 -8.58
N MET A 103 15.32 -3.31 -8.82
CA MET A 103 14.33 -4.17 -9.44
C MET A 103 13.30 -3.33 -10.19
N ASN A 104 13.32 -3.39 -11.52
CA ASN A 104 12.24 -2.78 -12.31
C ASN A 104 10.98 -3.67 -12.24
N ARG A 105 9.86 -3.17 -12.79
CA ARG A 105 8.58 -3.91 -12.74
C ARG A 105 8.65 -5.30 -13.39
N ALA A 106 9.38 -5.47 -14.49
CA ALA A 106 9.51 -6.75 -15.17
C ALA A 106 10.33 -7.76 -14.33
N ASP A 107 11.40 -7.28 -13.70
CA ASP A 107 12.22 -8.05 -12.78
C ASP A 107 11.43 -8.42 -11.52
N ALA A 108 10.59 -7.51 -11.01
CA ALA A 108 9.70 -7.77 -9.88
C ALA A 108 8.70 -8.91 -10.17
N VAL A 109 8.06 -8.89 -11.33
CA VAL A 109 7.16 -9.98 -11.76
C VAL A 109 7.92 -11.28 -11.93
N ARG A 110 9.15 -11.25 -12.45
CA ARG A 110 10.00 -12.45 -12.61
C ARG A 110 10.39 -13.02 -11.25
N ALA A 111 10.82 -12.17 -10.32
CA ALA A 111 11.16 -12.55 -8.95
C ALA A 111 9.95 -13.17 -8.25
N ALA A 112 8.76 -12.56 -8.39
CA ALA A 112 7.54 -13.07 -7.79
C ALA A 112 7.19 -14.49 -8.27
N LYS A 113 7.38 -14.77 -9.57
CA LYS A 113 7.16 -16.12 -10.12
C LYS A 113 8.17 -17.16 -9.63
N GLN A 114 9.35 -16.72 -9.19
CA GLN A 114 10.38 -17.60 -8.63
C GLN A 114 10.20 -17.83 -7.12
N GLU A 115 9.54 -16.90 -6.44
CA GLU A 115 9.23 -16.99 -5.02
C GLU A 115 8.04 -17.92 -4.76
N LYS A 116 8.16 -18.75 -3.72
CA LYS A 116 7.10 -19.69 -3.29
C LYS A 116 6.25 -19.16 -2.14
N ALA A 117 6.83 -18.26 -1.33
CA ALA A 117 6.21 -17.78 -0.10
C ALA A 117 6.29 -16.26 0.06
N ARG A 118 7.27 -15.61 -0.58
CA ARG A 118 7.49 -14.17 -0.42
C ARG A 118 6.70 -13.38 -1.43
N TRP A 119 5.93 -12.43 -0.93
CA TRP A 119 5.32 -11.42 -1.76
C TRP A 119 6.38 -10.46 -2.26
N VAL A 120 6.28 -10.03 -3.50
CA VAL A 120 7.23 -9.08 -4.08
C VAL A 120 6.60 -7.70 -4.13
N VAL A 121 7.30 -6.71 -3.60
CA VAL A 121 6.93 -5.30 -3.65
C VAL A 121 7.87 -4.59 -4.61
N SER A 122 7.31 -4.04 -5.69
CA SER A 122 8.01 -3.16 -6.62
C SER A 122 7.74 -1.72 -6.23
N LEU A 123 8.78 -0.95 -5.97
CA LEU A 123 8.73 0.48 -5.72
C LEU A 123 9.22 1.24 -6.94
N GLU A 124 8.65 2.41 -7.19
CA GLU A 124 9.07 3.32 -8.26
C GLU A 124 8.93 4.75 -7.75
N ILE A 125 9.90 5.61 -8.08
CA ILE A 125 9.85 7.04 -7.75
C ILE A 125 9.43 7.79 -9.01
N ARG A 126 8.39 8.61 -8.90
CA ARG A 126 7.88 9.41 -10.01
C ARG A 126 7.86 10.88 -9.66
N SER A 127 8.12 11.74 -10.64
CA SER A 127 7.83 13.18 -10.51
C SER A 127 6.36 13.43 -10.86
N ILE A 128 5.64 14.10 -9.96
CA ILE A 128 4.25 14.53 -10.18
C ILE A 128 4.17 15.53 -11.35
N TYR A 129 5.21 16.36 -11.50
CA TYR A 129 5.25 17.37 -12.56
C TYR A 129 5.57 16.77 -13.93
N ALA A 130 6.49 15.80 -13.99
CA ALA A 130 6.79 15.07 -15.22
C ALA A 130 5.55 14.32 -15.74
N ASP A 131 4.82 13.61 -14.86
CA ASP A 131 3.60 12.89 -15.22
C ASP A 131 2.47 13.82 -15.71
N SER A 132 2.44 15.08 -15.25
CA SER A 132 1.41 16.07 -15.65
C SER A 132 1.78 16.88 -16.89
N GLY A 133 2.91 16.57 -17.56
CA GLY A 133 3.40 17.30 -18.72
C GLY A 133 3.83 18.74 -18.40
N ARG A 134 4.00 19.06 -17.11
CA ARG A 134 4.46 20.38 -16.66
C ARG A 134 5.98 20.39 -16.69
N GLN A 135 6.55 21.52 -17.08
CA GLN A 135 7.99 21.69 -17.05
C GLN A 135 8.47 21.56 -15.59
N VAL A 136 9.27 20.53 -15.34
CA VAL A 136 9.97 20.33 -14.08
C VAL A 136 10.86 21.54 -13.87
N LYS A 137 10.49 22.41 -12.92
CA LYS A 137 11.37 23.50 -12.50
C LYS A 137 12.45 22.87 -11.63
N ASN A 138 13.72 23.07 -12.02
CA ASN A 138 14.88 22.60 -11.27
C ASN A 138 14.67 22.90 -9.77
N ASN A 139 14.70 21.86 -8.94
CA ASN A 139 14.50 21.87 -7.48
C ASN A 139 13.04 21.86 -6.97
N GLN A 140 12.05 21.66 -7.84
CA GLN A 140 10.63 21.54 -7.46
C GLN A 140 10.03 20.18 -7.84
N ASP A 141 10.81 19.10 -7.86
CA ASP A 141 10.22 17.79 -8.06
C ASP A 141 9.50 17.35 -6.79
N GLU A 142 8.18 17.53 -6.78
CA GLU A 142 7.32 16.77 -5.90
C GLU A 142 7.37 15.33 -6.36
N LEU A 143 8.05 14.52 -5.55
CA LEU A 143 8.22 13.10 -5.79
C LEU A 143 7.07 12.31 -5.17
N ALA A 144 6.63 11.31 -5.90
CA ALA A 144 5.68 10.31 -5.45
C ALA A 144 6.34 8.94 -5.40
N VAL A 145 5.89 8.09 -4.48
CA VAL A 145 6.26 6.67 -4.43
C VAL A 145 5.11 5.85 -4.98
N ASP A 146 5.35 5.18 -6.09
CA ASP A 146 4.47 4.16 -6.61
C ASP A 146 4.88 2.81 -6.03
N TYR A 147 3.90 2.03 -5.60
CA TYR A 147 4.11 0.67 -5.11
C TYR A 147 3.21 -0.31 -5.84
N THR A 148 3.72 -1.51 -6.07
CA THR A 148 2.97 -2.65 -6.62
C THR A 148 3.30 -3.90 -5.83
N VAL A 149 2.28 -4.57 -5.29
CA VAL A 149 2.39 -5.83 -4.55
C VAL A 149 2.01 -6.98 -5.48
N ILE A 150 2.90 -7.96 -5.59
CA ILE A 150 2.83 -9.04 -6.55
C ILE A 150 2.79 -10.39 -5.81
N GLU A 151 1.82 -11.23 -6.18
CA GLU A 151 1.62 -12.57 -5.62
C GLU A 151 2.79 -13.50 -5.99
N PRO A 152 3.31 -14.28 -5.02
CA PRO A 152 4.29 -15.34 -5.31
C PRO A 152 3.71 -16.38 -6.28
N GLU A 153 4.59 -17.11 -6.96
CA GLU A 153 4.33 -18.16 -7.95
C GLU A 153 3.65 -17.67 -9.25
N THR A 154 2.61 -16.84 -9.14
CA THR A 154 1.80 -16.39 -10.27
C THR A 154 2.35 -15.13 -10.94
N GLY A 155 2.99 -14.25 -10.15
CA GLY A 155 3.38 -12.91 -10.60
C GLY A 155 2.19 -11.99 -10.85
N LYS A 156 0.99 -12.32 -10.34
CA LYS A 156 -0.21 -11.48 -10.47
C LYS A 156 -0.12 -10.28 -9.54
N ILE A 157 -0.54 -9.13 -10.03
CA ILE A 157 -0.60 -7.91 -9.22
C ILE A 157 -1.82 -8.02 -8.30
N LYS A 158 -1.58 -7.97 -7.00
CA LYS A 158 -2.64 -7.96 -5.99
C LYS A 158 -3.16 -6.57 -5.71
N ARG A 159 -2.22 -5.62 -5.64
CA ARG A 159 -2.49 -4.23 -5.29
C ARG A 159 -1.41 -3.34 -5.89
N SER A 160 -1.79 -2.13 -6.22
CA SER A 160 -0.87 -1.05 -6.52
C SER A 160 -1.43 0.26 -6.02
N GLY A 161 -0.58 1.25 -5.84
CA GLY A 161 -1.00 2.59 -5.47
C GLY A 161 0.14 3.58 -5.56
N ARG A 162 -0.22 4.85 -5.37
CA ARG A 162 0.70 5.99 -5.33
C ARG A 162 0.56 6.72 -4.01
N THR A 163 1.67 7.05 -3.38
CA THR A 163 1.73 7.93 -2.22
C THR A 163 2.56 9.17 -2.56
N HIS A 164 2.09 10.31 -2.09
CA HIS A 164 2.76 11.59 -2.22
C HIS A 164 2.23 12.48 -1.12
N GLN A 165 3.10 13.35 -0.60
CA GLN A 165 2.75 14.21 0.52
C GLN A 165 2.50 15.63 0.02
N HIS A 166 1.22 16.04 0.10
CA HIS A 166 0.83 17.43 -0.08
C HIS A 166 1.03 18.19 1.23
N ILE A 167 2.28 18.51 1.56
CA ILE A 167 2.64 19.19 2.82
C ILE A 167 2.05 20.61 2.90
N TYR A 168 1.43 21.13 1.84
CA TYR A 168 0.86 22.48 1.80
C TYR A 168 -0.67 22.58 1.90
N GLN A 169 -1.37 21.53 2.31
CA GLN A 169 -2.71 21.72 2.87
C GLN A 169 -2.60 22.24 4.31
N ASN A 170 -1.99 23.41 4.47
CA ASN A 170 -2.01 24.11 5.74
C ASN A 170 -3.39 24.75 5.89
N GLY A 171 -4.19 24.18 6.78
CA GLY A 171 -5.22 24.95 7.48
C GLY A 171 -4.58 26.15 8.18
N ARG A 172 -5.39 27.19 8.45
CA ARG A 172 -5.00 28.37 9.21
C ARG A 172 -4.48 27.97 10.60
N GLY A 173 -3.18 27.78 10.75
CA GLY A 173 -2.50 27.63 12.04
C GLY A 173 -1.77 26.31 12.21
N GLY A 174 -0.45 26.40 12.45
CA GLY A 174 0.35 25.29 12.99
C GLY A 174 1.59 24.96 12.19
N VAL A 175 2.75 25.32 12.76
CA VAL A 175 4.12 24.89 12.45
C VAL A 175 4.68 25.31 11.08
N SER A 176 5.78 26.06 11.11
CA SER A 176 6.56 26.42 9.92
C SER A 176 7.22 25.16 9.35
N LEU A 177 6.68 24.66 8.25
CA LEU A 177 7.29 23.59 7.47
C LEU A 177 8.55 24.12 6.75
N PRO A 178 9.54 23.26 6.45
CA PRO A 178 10.70 23.64 5.65
C PRO A 178 10.29 24.37 4.38
N SER A 179 11.10 25.34 3.95
CA SER A 179 10.86 26.15 2.76
C SER A 179 10.59 25.27 1.52
N LYS A 180 9.55 25.65 0.74
CA LYS A 180 9.03 24.98 -0.48
C LYS A 180 10.06 24.50 -1.48
N ASN A 181 11.23 25.12 -1.49
CA ASN A 181 12.22 24.97 -2.55
C ASN A 181 13.57 24.46 -2.02
N GLY A 182 13.60 23.87 -0.83
CA GLY A 182 14.81 23.33 -0.22
C GLY A 182 14.96 21.81 -0.42
N PRO A 183 16.19 21.28 -0.56
CA PRO A 183 16.43 19.82 -0.61
C PRO A 183 15.90 19.10 0.63
N VAL A 184 15.91 19.78 1.78
CA VAL A 184 15.34 19.29 3.05
C VAL A 184 13.83 19.01 2.93
N TYR A 185 13.10 19.80 2.13
CA TYR A 185 11.66 19.61 1.93
C TYR A 185 11.37 18.36 1.08
N SER A 186 12.10 18.17 -0.02
CA SER A 186 11.95 16.98 -0.88
C SER A 186 12.33 15.68 -0.16
N GLU A 187 13.35 15.71 0.70
CA GLU A 187 13.75 14.54 1.49
C GLU A 187 12.73 14.19 2.57
N TYR A 188 12.20 15.19 3.26
CA TYR A 188 11.15 14.95 4.24
C TYR A 188 9.87 14.43 3.57
N SER A 189 9.45 15.01 2.45
CA SER A 189 8.23 14.61 1.75
C SER A 189 8.32 13.19 1.21
N ILE A 190 9.46 12.81 0.61
CA ILE A 190 9.65 11.47 0.07
C ILE A 190 9.75 10.42 1.18
N LYS A 191 10.36 10.76 2.33
CA LYS A 191 10.38 9.90 3.52
C LYS A 191 8.97 9.64 4.04
N GLN A 192 8.15 10.68 4.17
CA GLN A 192 6.75 10.54 4.60
C GLN A 192 5.92 9.74 3.59
N ALA A 193 6.09 9.98 2.28
CA ALA A 193 5.46 9.18 1.24
C ALA A 193 5.86 7.70 1.30
N SER A 194 7.11 7.40 1.68
CA SER A 194 7.61 6.03 1.88
C SER A 194 6.95 5.35 3.07
N ILE A 195 6.80 6.06 4.19
CA ILE A 195 6.09 5.55 5.38
C ILE A 195 4.64 5.24 5.03
N GLU A 196 3.96 6.17 4.35
CA GLU A 196 2.58 5.97 3.91
C GLU A 196 2.45 4.81 2.91
N ALA A 197 3.43 4.62 2.02
CA ALA A 197 3.44 3.48 1.10
C ALA A 197 3.50 2.16 1.86
N ALA A 198 4.39 2.06 2.85
CA ALA A 198 4.49 0.89 3.72
C ALA A 198 3.17 0.64 4.47
N ASP A 199 2.55 1.67 5.05
CA ASP A 199 1.28 1.55 5.76
C ASP A 199 0.14 1.07 4.85
N ARG A 200 0.08 1.57 3.59
CA ARG A 200 -0.91 1.10 2.60
C ARG A 200 -0.65 -0.33 2.10
N ILE A 201 0.60 -0.76 2.06
CA ILE A 201 0.98 -2.15 1.78
C ILE A 201 0.49 -3.04 2.93
N LEU A 202 0.79 -2.68 4.19
CA LEU A 202 0.36 -3.42 5.37
C LEU A 202 -1.16 -3.50 5.50
N GLY A 203 -1.85 -2.37 5.28
CA GLY A 203 -3.31 -2.34 5.20
C GLY A 203 -3.89 -3.15 4.04
N GLY A 204 -3.07 -3.65 3.12
CA GLY A 204 -3.49 -4.65 2.12
C GLY A 204 -3.50 -6.08 2.60
N PHE A 205 -2.86 -6.33 3.74
CA PHE A 205 -2.83 -7.60 4.44
C PHE A 205 -3.60 -7.53 5.76
N ASP A 206 -4.39 -6.47 5.98
CA ASP A 206 -5.10 -6.18 7.22
C ASP A 206 -4.18 -6.07 8.45
N ILE A 207 -2.95 -5.58 8.22
CA ILE A 207 -1.92 -5.35 9.25
C ILE A 207 -1.83 -3.85 9.52
N THR A 208 -1.78 -3.46 10.79
CA THR A 208 -1.55 -2.09 11.22
C THR A 208 -0.31 -2.01 12.10
N VAL A 209 0.47 -0.93 11.93
CA VAL A 209 1.58 -0.60 12.82
C VAL A 209 1.05 0.31 13.92
N ARG A 210 1.48 0.12 15.17
CA ARG A 210 1.13 1.04 16.25
C ARG A 210 1.73 2.42 15.95
N GLU A 211 0.90 3.45 15.84
CA GLU A 211 1.35 4.85 15.83
C GLU A 211 2.00 5.15 17.19
N GLY A 212 3.34 5.14 17.26
CA GLY A 212 4.03 5.39 18.52
C GLY A 212 5.54 5.16 18.54
N SER A 213 6.13 4.52 17.52
CA SER A 213 7.59 4.39 17.38
C SER A 213 8.20 5.66 16.75
N GLN A 214 8.02 6.82 17.40
CA GLN A 214 8.83 7.99 17.08
C GLN A 214 10.25 7.77 17.63
N PHE A 215 11.21 7.65 16.72
CA PHE A 215 12.61 7.99 16.99
C PHE A 215 12.91 9.31 16.28
#